data_AF-A0A0P0GJZ4-F1
#
_entry.id   AF-A0A0P0GJZ4-F1
#
_cell.length_a   1.000
_cell.length_b   1.000
_cell.length_c   1.000
_cell.angle_alpha   90.00
_cell.angle_beta   90.00
_cell.angle_gamma   90.00
#
_symmetry.space_group_name_H-M   'P 1'
#
loop_
_entity.id
_entity.type
_entity.pdbx_description
1 polymer ?
#
loop_
_entity_poly.entity_id
_entity_poly.type
_entity_poly.pdbx_seq_one_letter_code
_entity_poly.pdbx_strand_id
1 'polypeptide(L)'
;MQIKRFITTCIFLCCAFVLSAQLTYGTTGLLHAPSAEMQKDKTIMLGANFMNKEITPPTWYYHTYNYYLNVTFFPWLEVAYTCTLFKAEALGLKPYGYSGFTNQDRYFSVRLRALKEGQFWKYMPAVVLGTSDPFTSSGGGVVGSSSGNGYFSRFYIAATKHLPIGTEEIGVHLSYLYNQRKDYKLNGIAAGITYNPSFAPDLRVIAEYDSKDFALGATYLLFNHLHAQVELQKMKYFTGGLMFRFTLK
;
A
#
# COMPACT_ATOMS: atom_id res chain seq x y z
N MET A 1 9.45 27.74 20.63
CA MET A 1 9.92 26.40 21.09
C MET A 1 8.78 25.51 21.60
N GLN A 2 7.85 26.02 22.42
CA GLN A 2 6.77 25.18 23.01
C GLN A 2 5.78 24.59 21.99
N ILE A 3 5.34 25.33 20.96
CA ILE A 3 4.44 24.79 19.91
C ILE A 3 5.05 23.56 19.21
N LYS A 4 6.35 23.59 18.90
CA LYS A 4 7.05 22.41 18.33
C LYS A 4 6.98 21.23 19.30
N ARG A 5 7.28 21.41 20.59
CA ARG A 5 7.16 20.34 21.60
C ARG A 5 5.72 19.83 21.74
N PHE A 6 4.72 20.71 21.76
CA PHE A 6 3.31 20.31 21.84
C PHE A 6 2.87 19.49 20.62
N ILE A 7 3.23 19.93 19.41
CA ILE A 7 2.97 19.17 18.17
C ILE A 7 3.72 17.84 18.19
N THR A 8 5.01 17.80 18.56
CA THR A 8 5.77 16.55 18.70
C THR A 8 5.17 15.62 19.75
N THR A 9 4.68 16.13 20.89
CA THR A 9 4.03 15.32 21.93
C THR A 9 2.66 14.82 21.51
N CYS A 10 1.82 15.63 20.85
CA CYS A 10 0.55 15.17 20.28
C CYS A 10 0.75 14.17 19.14
N ILE A 11 1.79 14.35 18.32
CA ILE A 11 2.23 13.33 17.35
C ILE A 11 2.61 12.07 18.12
N PHE A 12 3.60 12.08 19.03
CA PHE A 12 4.01 10.89 19.79
C PHE A 12 2.88 10.18 20.56
N LEU A 13 1.90 10.91 21.11
CA LEU A 13 0.74 10.35 21.79
C LEU A 13 -0.27 9.70 20.84
N CYS A 14 -0.41 10.21 19.61
CA CYS A 14 -1.21 9.58 18.55
C CYS A 14 -0.42 8.56 17.70
N CYS A 15 0.91 8.56 17.80
CA CYS A 15 1.86 7.83 16.96
C CYS A 15 2.68 6.80 17.75
N ALA A 16 2.12 6.22 18.82
CA ALA A 16 2.82 5.24 19.67
C ALA A 16 3.40 4.04 18.87
N PHE A 17 2.79 3.70 17.74
CA PHE A 17 3.37 2.85 16.68
C PHE A 17 2.89 3.37 15.34
N VAL A 18 3.77 3.58 14.36
CA VAL A 18 3.40 3.99 12.98
C VAL A 18 4.63 3.85 12.08
N LEU A 19 4.79 2.70 11.42
CA LEU A 19 5.97 2.40 10.59
C LEU A 19 5.61 2.15 9.05
N SER A 20 6.50 1.84 8.08
CA SER A 20 6.28 2.10 6.60
C SER A 20 5.22 1.41 5.70
N ALA A 21 4.90 2.03 4.53
CA ALA A 21 3.74 1.77 3.63
C ALA A 21 4.19 1.52 2.14
N GLN A 22 3.54 0.75 1.25
CA GLN A 22 2.16 0.24 1.09
C GLN A 22 2.06 -1.27 1.36
N LEU A 23 2.29 -1.69 2.61
CA LEU A 23 2.45 -3.11 2.92
C LEU A 23 1.17 -3.91 2.66
N THR A 24 0.00 -3.28 2.80
CA THR A 24 -1.33 -3.86 2.56
C THR A 24 -1.53 -4.45 1.15
N TYR A 25 -0.82 -3.94 0.13
CA TYR A 25 -0.84 -4.49 -1.23
C TYR A 25 0.49 -5.14 -1.64
N GLY A 26 1.49 -5.10 -0.75
CA GLY A 26 2.83 -5.63 -0.99
C GLY A 26 3.68 -4.80 -1.95
N THR A 27 3.40 -3.51 -2.14
CA THR A 27 4.12 -2.62 -3.08
C THR A 27 4.73 -1.40 -2.40
N THR A 28 5.58 -0.66 -3.09
CA THR A 28 5.92 0.72 -2.67
C THR A 28 4.76 1.65 -3.02
N GLY A 29 4.37 2.53 -2.10
CA GLY A 29 3.22 3.41 -2.30
C GLY A 29 2.91 4.26 -1.06
N LEU A 30 1.65 4.66 -0.93
CA LEU A 30 1.12 5.20 0.32
C LEU A 30 0.53 4.06 1.16
N LEU A 31 -0.53 4.24 1.96
CA LEU A 31 -1.15 3.19 2.78
C LEU A 31 -1.99 2.23 1.93
N HIS A 32 -2.92 2.77 1.13
CA HIS A 32 -3.75 2.05 0.16
C HIS A 32 -3.62 2.66 -1.24
N ALA A 33 -3.51 3.99 -1.32
CA ALA A 33 -3.32 4.75 -2.54
C ALA A 33 -1.95 4.47 -3.21
N PRO A 34 -1.90 4.27 -4.54
CA PRO A 34 -0.64 4.18 -5.27
C PRO A 34 0.16 5.49 -5.28
N SER A 35 1.48 5.41 -5.18
CA SER A 35 2.41 6.50 -5.48
C SER A 35 3.29 6.16 -6.69
N ALA A 36 4.07 7.13 -7.19
CA ALA A 36 5.07 6.92 -8.25
C ALA A 36 6.49 6.66 -7.72
N GLU A 37 6.62 6.36 -6.43
CA GLU A 37 7.89 6.02 -5.79
C GLU A 37 8.32 4.59 -6.09
N MET A 38 9.63 4.37 -6.21
CA MET A 38 10.20 3.04 -6.44
C MET A 38 11.34 2.85 -5.44
N GLN A 39 11.57 1.62 -4.98
CA GLN A 39 12.82 1.32 -4.28
C GLN A 39 14.02 1.43 -5.24
N LYS A 40 15.22 1.23 -4.69
CA LYS A 40 16.41 0.98 -5.49
C LYS A 40 16.30 -0.38 -6.19
N ASP A 41 17.07 -0.56 -7.25
CA ASP A 41 17.27 -1.89 -7.86
C ASP A 41 17.75 -2.92 -6.84
N LYS A 42 17.51 -4.19 -7.17
CA LYS A 42 17.83 -5.35 -6.32
C LYS A 42 17.21 -5.32 -4.92
N THR A 43 16.21 -4.47 -4.67
CA THR A 43 15.57 -4.37 -3.35
C THR A 43 14.51 -5.46 -3.22
N ILE A 44 14.58 -6.21 -2.11
CA ILE A 44 13.59 -7.19 -1.70
C ILE A 44 12.88 -6.66 -0.45
N MET A 45 11.56 -6.82 -0.42
CA MET A 45 10.71 -6.54 0.75
C MET A 45 9.87 -7.78 1.05
N LEU A 46 9.97 -8.29 2.28
CA LEU A 46 9.16 -9.40 2.80
C LEU A 46 8.26 -8.84 3.90
N GLY A 47 6.94 -8.92 3.77
CA GLY A 47 6.04 -8.35 4.78
C GLY A 47 4.78 -9.14 5.05
N ALA A 48 4.12 -8.80 6.15
CA ALA A 48 2.86 -9.38 6.59
C ALA A 48 2.07 -8.37 7.45
N ASN A 49 0.75 -8.31 7.26
CA ASN A 49 -0.12 -7.34 7.93
C ASN A 49 -1.37 -7.98 8.51
N PHE A 50 -1.84 -7.45 9.63
CA PHE A 50 -3.24 -7.49 10.03
C PHE A 50 -4.02 -6.47 9.21
N MET A 51 -5.12 -6.92 8.58
CA MET A 51 -5.97 -6.11 7.72
C MET A 51 -7.37 -5.99 8.31
N ASN A 52 -7.85 -4.76 8.44
CA ASN A 52 -9.23 -4.52 8.82
C ASN A 52 -10.21 -5.04 7.76
N LYS A 53 -11.43 -5.42 8.15
CA LYS A 53 -12.44 -5.86 7.18
C LYS A 53 -12.91 -4.72 6.26
N GLU A 54 -12.85 -3.49 6.77
CA GLU A 54 -13.32 -2.28 6.07
C GLU A 54 -12.41 -1.88 4.90
N ILE A 55 -11.13 -2.31 4.95
CA ILE A 55 -10.13 -2.12 3.89
C ILE A 55 -10.12 -3.26 2.86
N THR A 56 -10.83 -4.37 3.14
CA THR A 56 -10.88 -5.55 2.26
C THR A 56 -12.15 -5.58 1.38
N PRO A 57 -12.17 -6.42 0.32
CA PRO A 57 -13.38 -6.67 -0.46
C PRO A 57 -14.59 -7.06 0.41
N PRO A 58 -15.82 -6.51 0.17
CA PRO A 58 -16.98 -6.65 1.06
C PRO A 58 -17.45 -8.08 1.37
N THR A 59 -17.04 -9.07 0.55
CA THR A 59 -17.32 -10.49 0.80
C THR A 59 -16.60 -11.02 2.05
N TRP A 60 -15.53 -10.36 2.51
CA TRP A 60 -14.81 -10.72 3.74
C TRP A 60 -15.31 -9.90 4.92
N TYR A 61 -16.35 -10.43 5.57
CA TYR A 61 -17.00 -9.83 6.75
C TYR A 61 -16.16 -9.89 8.05
N TYR A 62 -14.88 -10.26 7.98
CA TYR A 62 -13.97 -10.47 9.11
C TYR A 62 -12.60 -9.83 8.85
N HIS A 63 -11.91 -9.47 9.93
CA HIS A 63 -10.50 -9.09 9.84
C HIS A 63 -9.67 -10.26 9.35
N THR A 64 -8.66 -9.98 8.53
CA THR A 64 -7.80 -11.00 7.95
C THR A 64 -6.33 -10.60 8.02
N TYR A 65 -5.46 -11.42 7.45
CA TYR A 65 -4.03 -11.15 7.34
C TYR A 65 -3.58 -11.34 5.91
N ASN A 66 -2.55 -10.60 5.50
CA ASN A 66 -1.81 -10.89 4.28
C ASN A 66 -0.33 -11.13 4.60
N TYR A 67 0.38 -11.66 3.60
CA TYR A 67 1.83 -11.65 3.54
C TYR A 67 2.30 -11.62 2.09
N TYR A 68 3.49 -11.11 1.84
CA TYR A 68 3.96 -10.87 0.48
C TYR A 68 5.48 -10.90 0.36
N LEU A 69 5.92 -11.15 -0.88
CA LEU A 69 7.27 -10.94 -1.38
C LEU A 69 7.20 -9.88 -2.48
N ASN A 70 8.00 -8.83 -2.36
CA ASN A 70 8.20 -7.82 -3.40
C ASN A 70 9.67 -7.78 -3.81
N VAL A 71 9.89 -7.63 -5.12
CA VAL A 71 11.20 -7.47 -5.74
C VAL A 71 11.16 -6.26 -6.66
N THR A 72 11.95 -5.24 -6.33
CA THR A 72 12.30 -4.15 -7.25
C THR A 72 13.52 -4.59 -8.05
N PHE A 73 13.30 -5.22 -9.21
CA PHE A 73 14.35 -5.73 -10.09
C PHE A 73 15.25 -4.60 -10.60
N PHE A 74 14.62 -3.55 -11.11
CA PHE A 74 15.27 -2.35 -11.61
C PHE A 74 14.60 -1.12 -10.97
N PRO A 75 15.21 0.08 -10.99
CA PRO A 75 14.61 1.26 -10.37
C PRO A 75 13.31 1.72 -11.06
N TRP A 76 12.93 1.06 -12.16
CA TRP A 76 11.73 1.28 -12.97
C TRP A 76 10.80 0.06 -13.05
N LEU A 77 11.14 -1.09 -12.46
CA LEU A 77 10.32 -2.31 -12.44
C LEU A 77 10.28 -2.92 -11.04
N GLU A 78 9.07 -2.96 -10.47
CA GLU A 78 8.76 -3.60 -9.19
C GLU A 78 7.63 -4.62 -9.40
N VAL A 79 7.80 -5.82 -8.83
CA VAL A 79 6.80 -6.90 -8.87
C VAL A 79 6.59 -7.41 -7.44
N ALA A 80 5.32 -7.61 -7.07
CA ALA A 80 4.93 -8.23 -5.81
C ALA A 80 4.12 -9.50 -6.05
N TYR A 81 4.28 -10.46 -5.15
CA TYR A 81 3.38 -11.60 -4.97
C TYR A 81 2.79 -11.52 -3.57
N THR A 82 1.47 -11.38 -3.48
CA THR A 82 0.74 -11.16 -2.24
C THR A 82 -0.26 -12.29 -2.02
N CYS A 83 -0.20 -12.91 -0.84
CA CYS A 83 -1.17 -13.86 -0.34
C CYS A 83 -2.05 -13.19 0.72
N THR A 84 -3.36 -13.22 0.56
CA THR A 84 -4.31 -12.81 1.60
C THR A 84 -5.05 -14.03 2.12
N LEU A 85 -5.00 -14.25 3.43
CA LEU A 85 -5.74 -15.34 4.07
C LEU A 85 -7.25 -15.08 3.95
N PHE A 86 -8.05 -16.14 3.83
CA PHE A 86 -9.49 -16.03 3.96
C PHE A 86 -10.07 -17.29 4.62
N LYS A 87 -11.21 -17.12 5.29
CA LYS A 87 -11.96 -18.23 5.89
C LYS A 87 -12.76 -18.93 4.80
N ALA A 88 -12.64 -20.25 4.69
CA ALA A 88 -13.38 -21.02 3.69
C ALA A 88 -14.91 -20.88 3.82
N GLU A 89 -15.42 -20.52 5.02
CA GLU A 89 -16.83 -20.16 5.22
C GLU A 89 -17.30 -19.01 4.30
N ALA A 90 -16.44 -18.03 3.95
CA ALA A 90 -16.79 -16.94 3.02
C ALA A 90 -16.88 -17.40 1.55
N LEU A 91 -16.36 -18.57 1.21
CA LEU A 91 -16.61 -19.22 -0.08
C LEU A 91 -17.84 -20.15 -0.04
N GLY A 92 -18.64 -20.13 1.04
CA GLY A 92 -19.76 -21.04 1.23
C GLY A 92 -19.34 -22.48 1.59
N LEU A 93 -18.05 -22.74 1.82
CA LEU A 93 -17.51 -24.09 2.09
C LEU A 93 -17.71 -24.55 3.55
N LYS A 94 -18.51 -23.83 4.34
CA LYS A 94 -18.83 -24.16 5.74
C LYS A 94 -19.32 -25.60 5.96
N PRO A 95 -20.13 -26.23 5.07
CA PRO A 95 -20.58 -27.61 5.25
C PRO A 95 -19.44 -28.66 5.26
N TYR A 96 -18.25 -28.32 4.76
CA TYR A 96 -17.12 -29.25 4.63
C TYR A 96 -16.17 -29.25 5.86
N GLY A 97 -16.59 -28.69 6.99
CA GLY A 97 -15.84 -28.77 8.27
C GLY A 97 -14.65 -27.82 8.39
N TYR A 98 -14.42 -26.93 7.42
CA TYR A 98 -13.35 -25.93 7.50
C TYR A 98 -13.66 -24.84 8.54
N SER A 99 -12.74 -24.60 9.47
CA SER A 99 -12.82 -23.51 10.45
C SER A 99 -11.53 -22.69 10.49
N GLY A 100 -11.66 -21.36 10.64
CA GLY A 100 -10.52 -20.44 10.63
C GLY A 100 -9.98 -20.12 9.23
N PHE A 101 -8.74 -19.65 9.15
CA PHE A 101 -8.05 -19.29 7.90
C PHE A 101 -7.46 -20.53 7.23
N THR A 102 -8.28 -21.28 6.51
CA THR A 102 -7.90 -22.54 5.85
C THR A 102 -7.56 -22.40 4.37
N ASN A 103 -7.60 -21.18 3.82
CA ASN A 103 -7.36 -20.92 2.41
C ASN A 103 -6.79 -19.50 2.20
N GLN A 104 -6.29 -19.22 1.00
CA GLN A 104 -5.63 -17.97 0.66
C GLN A 104 -5.88 -17.55 -0.79
N ASP A 105 -6.16 -16.26 -0.97
CA ASP A 105 -6.20 -15.60 -2.25
C ASP A 105 -4.79 -15.12 -2.62
N ARG A 106 -4.43 -15.21 -3.89
CA ARG A 106 -3.03 -15.06 -4.35
C ARG A 106 -3.00 -14.25 -5.63
N TYR A 107 -2.32 -13.12 -5.59
CA TYR A 107 -2.23 -12.24 -6.74
C TYR A 107 -0.83 -11.64 -6.92
N PHE A 108 -0.55 -11.22 -8.14
CA PHE A 108 0.63 -10.43 -8.47
C PHE A 108 0.27 -8.95 -8.58
N SER A 109 1.18 -8.07 -8.15
CA SER A 109 1.18 -6.67 -8.53
C SER A 109 2.42 -6.35 -9.37
N VAL A 110 2.29 -5.44 -10.34
CA VAL A 110 3.39 -4.99 -11.21
C VAL A 110 3.35 -3.47 -11.28
N ARG A 111 4.52 -2.83 -11.18
CA ARG A 111 4.69 -1.37 -11.24
C ARG A 111 5.84 -1.03 -12.19
N LEU A 112 5.55 -0.17 -13.15
CA LEU A 112 6.45 0.30 -14.20
C LEU A 112 6.57 1.82 -14.13
N ARG A 113 7.77 2.32 -13.79
CA ARG A 113 8.03 3.77 -13.77
C ARG A 113 8.30 4.29 -15.17
N ALA A 114 7.31 4.95 -15.76
CA ALA A 114 7.42 5.62 -17.04
C ALA A 114 8.33 6.86 -16.99
N LEU A 115 8.27 7.64 -15.89
CA LEU A 115 9.08 8.85 -15.71
C LEU A 115 9.72 8.87 -14.32
N LYS A 116 11.02 9.12 -14.23
CA LYS A 116 11.68 9.49 -12.98
C LYS A 116 11.40 10.97 -12.67
N GLU A 117 11.22 11.30 -11.40
CA GLU A 117 11.07 12.70 -10.97
C GLU A 117 12.27 13.55 -11.45
N GLY A 118 11.98 14.74 -11.97
CA GLY A 118 13.01 15.67 -12.45
C GLY A 118 13.71 15.28 -13.77
N GLN A 119 13.35 14.16 -14.41
CA GLN A 119 14.09 13.59 -15.54
C GLN A 119 14.20 14.48 -16.79
N PHE A 120 13.18 15.29 -17.10
CA PHE A 120 13.21 16.24 -18.24
C PHE A 120 13.22 17.71 -17.80
N TRP A 121 12.60 18.06 -16.66
CA TRP A 121 12.70 19.38 -16.05
C TRP A 121 12.52 19.30 -14.53
N LYS A 122 13.07 20.27 -13.79
CA LYS A 122 13.13 20.30 -12.31
C LYS A 122 11.82 19.98 -11.59
N TYR A 123 10.70 20.49 -12.12
CA TYR A 123 9.36 20.35 -11.53
C TYR A 123 8.58 19.13 -12.02
N MET A 124 9.13 18.31 -12.92
CA MET A 124 8.42 17.13 -13.42
C MET A 124 8.23 16.10 -12.29
N PRO A 125 7.02 15.56 -12.09
CA PRO A 125 6.78 14.46 -11.16
C PRO A 125 7.37 13.14 -11.69
N ALA A 126 7.61 12.18 -10.80
CA ALA A 126 7.71 10.78 -11.20
C ALA A 126 6.32 10.30 -11.68
N VAL A 127 6.29 9.35 -12.63
CA VAL A 127 5.06 8.70 -13.10
C VAL A 127 5.25 7.19 -13.15
N VAL A 128 4.31 6.46 -12.53
CA VAL A 128 4.24 4.99 -12.52
C VAL A 128 2.91 4.54 -13.08
N LEU A 129 2.94 3.56 -13.97
CA LEU A 129 1.80 2.72 -14.33
C LEU A 129 1.87 1.44 -13.50
N GLY A 130 0.74 0.95 -13.01
CA GLY A 130 0.74 -0.27 -12.23
C GLY A 130 -0.59 -1.00 -12.22
N THR A 131 -0.53 -2.22 -11.70
CA THR A 131 -1.69 -3.08 -11.50
C THR A 131 -1.49 -3.97 -10.29
N SER A 132 -2.58 -4.34 -9.63
CA SER A 132 -2.66 -5.46 -8.70
C SER A 132 -3.73 -6.40 -9.21
N ASP A 133 -3.48 -7.71 -9.12
CA ASP A 133 -4.43 -8.76 -9.50
C ASP A 133 -5.05 -8.56 -10.91
N PRO A 134 -4.19 -8.42 -11.96
CA PRO A 134 -4.65 -8.09 -13.30
C PRO A 134 -5.37 -9.24 -14.01
N PHE A 135 -5.18 -10.49 -13.60
CA PHE A 135 -5.58 -11.67 -14.38
C PHE A 135 -6.12 -12.77 -13.48
N THR A 136 -7.24 -13.37 -13.88
CA THR A 136 -7.77 -14.59 -13.25
C THR A 136 -7.99 -15.69 -14.29
N SER A 137 -7.62 -16.92 -13.94
CA SER A 137 -7.88 -18.11 -14.76
C SER A 137 -9.34 -18.58 -14.68
N SER A 138 -10.07 -18.17 -13.63
CA SER A 138 -11.50 -18.44 -13.48
C SER A 138 -12.28 -17.83 -14.64
N GLY A 139 -13.03 -18.66 -15.38
CA GLY A 139 -13.80 -18.22 -16.55
C GLY A 139 -13.01 -18.19 -17.87
N GLY A 140 -11.87 -18.89 -17.97
CA GLY A 140 -11.15 -19.09 -19.23
C GLY A 140 -9.92 -18.19 -19.44
N GLY A 141 -9.51 -17.44 -18.42
CA GLY A 141 -8.38 -16.52 -18.50
C GLY A 141 -8.79 -15.12 -18.95
N VAL A 142 -9.07 -14.23 -17.99
CA VAL A 142 -9.56 -12.87 -18.24
C VAL A 142 -8.71 -11.84 -17.53
N VAL A 143 -8.28 -10.82 -18.26
CA VAL A 143 -7.62 -9.62 -17.72
C VAL A 143 -8.69 -8.65 -17.21
N GLY A 144 -8.54 -8.17 -15.97
CA GLY A 144 -9.47 -7.21 -15.36
C GLY A 144 -10.88 -7.76 -15.17
N SER A 145 -11.03 -9.03 -14.78
CA SER A 145 -12.34 -9.69 -14.65
C SER A 145 -13.29 -8.94 -13.71
N SER A 146 -14.56 -8.81 -14.14
CA SER A 146 -15.62 -8.17 -13.36
C SER A 146 -16.15 -9.01 -12.19
N SER A 147 -15.77 -10.29 -12.11
CA SER A 147 -16.21 -11.26 -11.10
C SER A 147 -15.18 -12.37 -10.87
N GLY A 148 -15.44 -13.26 -9.89
CA GLY A 148 -14.54 -14.34 -9.52
C GLY A 148 -13.34 -13.86 -8.70
N ASN A 149 -12.24 -14.60 -8.74
CA ASN A 149 -11.14 -14.48 -7.78
C ASN A 149 -10.23 -13.25 -7.95
N GLY A 150 -10.47 -12.39 -8.95
CA GLY A 150 -9.75 -11.12 -9.11
C GLY A 150 -10.12 -10.06 -8.05
N TYR A 151 -10.12 -10.41 -6.76
CA TYR A 151 -10.68 -9.62 -5.67
C TYR A 151 -9.98 -8.27 -5.45
N PHE A 152 -8.67 -8.20 -5.69
CA PHE A 152 -7.87 -6.99 -5.55
C PHE A 152 -7.57 -6.32 -6.89
N SER A 153 -8.31 -6.70 -7.95
CA SER A 153 -8.05 -6.23 -9.30
C SER A 153 -8.15 -4.71 -9.40
N ARG A 154 -7.04 -4.09 -9.80
CA ARG A 154 -6.92 -2.66 -10.08
C ARG A 154 -5.82 -2.38 -11.08
N PHE A 155 -6.02 -1.36 -11.88
CA PHE A 155 -5.05 -0.73 -12.76
C PHE A 155 -4.97 0.74 -12.35
N TYR A 156 -3.79 1.34 -12.43
CA TYR A 156 -3.62 2.74 -12.05
C TYR A 156 -2.48 3.43 -12.80
N ILE A 157 -2.63 4.75 -12.88
CA ILE A 157 -1.52 5.69 -13.10
C ILE A 157 -1.33 6.48 -11.82
N ALA A 158 -0.08 6.65 -11.39
CA ALA A 158 0.30 7.46 -10.25
C ALA A 158 1.36 8.47 -10.66
N ALA A 159 1.27 9.66 -10.07
CA ALA A 159 2.25 10.74 -10.14
C ALA A 159 2.72 11.09 -8.72
N THR A 160 3.99 11.48 -8.57
CA THR A 160 4.55 11.91 -7.28
C THR A 160 5.57 13.01 -7.48
N LYS A 161 5.53 14.02 -6.62
CA LYS A 161 6.47 15.14 -6.59
C LYS A 161 6.92 15.40 -5.16
N HIS A 162 8.23 15.51 -4.95
CA HIS A 162 8.79 15.95 -3.69
C HIS A 162 9.01 17.48 -3.73
N LEU A 163 8.56 18.15 -2.68
CA LEU A 163 8.57 19.60 -2.53
C LEU A 163 9.33 19.98 -1.25
N PRO A 164 10.45 20.72 -1.35
CA PRO A 164 11.16 21.22 -0.19
C PRO A 164 10.38 22.36 0.47
N ILE A 165 10.25 22.31 1.80
CA ILE A 165 9.62 23.33 2.63
C ILE A 165 10.61 23.72 3.74
N GLY A 166 11.47 24.69 3.42
CA GLY A 166 12.55 25.12 4.32
C GLY A 166 13.61 24.01 4.50
N THR A 167 13.70 23.45 5.71
CA THR A 167 14.56 22.31 6.03
C THR A 167 13.88 20.95 5.87
N GLU A 168 12.58 20.95 5.59
CA GLU A 168 11.76 19.75 5.49
C GLU A 168 11.47 19.40 4.02
N GLU A 169 11.00 18.18 3.77
CA GLU A 169 10.47 17.75 2.46
C GLU A 169 9.09 17.11 2.64
N ILE A 170 8.17 17.44 1.73
CA ILE A 170 6.88 16.73 1.61
C ILE A 170 6.77 16.04 0.26
N GLY A 171 6.27 14.81 0.26
CA GLY A 171 5.82 14.13 -0.94
C GLY A 171 4.36 14.49 -1.21
N VAL A 172 4.04 14.89 -2.45
CA VAL A 172 2.67 15.09 -2.93
C VAL A 172 2.38 14.04 -4.00
N HIS A 173 1.28 13.33 -3.83
CA HIS A 173 0.95 12.13 -4.59
C HIS A 173 -0.46 12.23 -5.15
N LEU A 174 -0.62 11.88 -6.43
CA LEU A 174 -1.91 11.85 -7.12
C LEU A 174 -1.95 10.59 -7.97
N SER A 175 -3.06 9.87 -7.95
CA SER A 175 -3.26 8.70 -8.79
C SER A 175 -4.71 8.59 -9.26
N TYR A 176 -4.92 7.82 -10.31
CA TYR A 176 -6.24 7.42 -10.78
C TYR A 176 -6.29 5.91 -10.81
N LEU A 177 -7.27 5.33 -10.13
CA LEU A 177 -7.51 3.89 -10.06
C LEU A 177 -8.69 3.50 -10.95
N TYR A 178 -8.59 2.31 -11.55
CA TYR A 178 -9.60 1.71 -12.40
C TYR A 178 -9.65 0.19 -12.23
N ASN A 179 -10.85 -0.36 -12.10
CA ASN A 179 -11.14 -1.77 -12.23
C ASN A 179 -12.52 -2.01 -12.87
N GLN A 180 -12.81 -3.25 -13.26
CA GLN A 180 -14.13 -3.65 -13.77
C GLN A 180 -14.97 -4.41 -12.74
N ARG A 181 -14.53 -4.48 -11.48
CA ARG A 181 -15.21 -5.25 -10.43
C ARG A 181 -16.64 -4.75 -10.24
N LYS A 182 -17.57 -5.65 -9.93
CA LYS A 182 -18.95 -5.31 -9.58
C LYS A 182 -19.13 -5.13 -8.07
N ASP A 183 -18.37 -5.89 -7.30
CA ASP A 183 -18.39 -6.04 -5.84
C ASP A 183 -17.45 -5.07 -5.10
N TYR A 184 -16.31 -4.73 -5.71
CA TYR A 184 -15.29 -3.87 -5.08
C TYR A 184 -14.73 -2.83 -6.07
N LYS A 185 -15.54 -1.82 -6.38
CA LYS A 185 -15.15 -0.70 -7.24
C LYS A 185 -14.31 0.30 -6.46
N LEU A 186 -13.05 0.44 -6.85
CA LEU A 186 -12.12 1.49 -6.41
C LEU A 186 -11.75 2.34 -7.62
N ASN A 187 -12.76 2.94 -8.26
CA ASN A 187 -12.58 3.70 -9.50
C ASN A 187 -12.67 5.19 -9.21
N GLY A 188 -11.57 5.92 -9.40
CA GLY A 188 -11.53 7.36 -9.15
C GLY A 188 -10.15 7.89 -8.83
N ILE A 189 -10.13 9.15 -8.43
CA ILE A 189 -8.92 9.83 -7.96
C ILE A 189 -8.59 9.33 -6.56
N ALA A 190 -7.32 8.98 -6.35
CA ALA A 190 -6.72 8.86 -5.03
C ALA A 190 -5.56 9.86 -4.90
N ALA A 191 -5.36 10.41 -3.72
CA ALA A 191 -4.33 11.42 -3.48
C ALA A 191 -3.79 11.29 -2.06
N GLY A 192 -2.58 11.78 -1.84
CA GLY A 192 -2.02 11.83 -0.50
C GLY A 192 -0.83 12.76 -0.38
N ILE A 193 -0.48 13.01 0.88
CA ILE A 193 0.68 13.80 1.28
C ILE A 193 1.50 12.95 2.22
N THR A 194 2.82 12.97 2.03
CA THR A 194 3.76 12.36 2.95
C THR A 194 4.77 13.38 3.48
N TYR A 195 5.27 13.15 4.69
CA TYR A 195 6.19 14.08 5.36
C TYR A 195 7.22 13.32 6.19
N ASN A 196 8.50 13.49 5.84
CA ASN A 196 9.64 12.97 6.59
C ASN A 196 10.21 14.09 7.49
N PRO A 197 9.92 14.13 8.80
CA PRO A 197 10.49 15.14 9.70
C PRO A 197 12.01 15.04 9.80
N SER A 198 12.71 16.15 9.58
CA SER A 198 14.18 16.25 9.67
C SER A 198 14.75 15.82 11.03
N PHE A 199 13.98 15.97 12.11
CA PHE A 199 14.36 15.56 13.48
C PHE A 199 14.17 14.06 13.76
N ALA A 200 13.51 13.33 12.86
CA ALA A 200 13.29 11.89 12.94
C ALA A 200 13.25 11.33 11.51
N PRO A 201 14.39 11.28 10.79
CA PRO A 201 14.42 11.03 9.34
C PRO A 201 13.90 9.65 8.94
N ASP A 202 13.98 8.67 9.84
CA ASP A 202 13.38 7.35 9.66
C ASP A 202 11.85 7.41 9.64
N LEU A 203 11.24 8.38 10.36
CA LEU A 203 9.79 8.58 10.42
C LEU A 203 9.25 9.18 9.11
N ARG A 204 8.05 8.77 8.68
CA ARG A 204 7.29 9.47 7.62
C ARG A 204 5.79 9.46 7.86
N VAL A 205 5.16 10.61 8.04
CA VAL A 205 3.70 10.69 8.19
C VAL A 205 3.02 10.58 6.82
N ILE A 206 1.85 9.93 6.75
CA ILE A 206 1.08 9.73 5.51
C ILE A 206 -0.41 10.02 5.76
N ALA A 207 -0.95 10.99 5.04
CA ALA A 207 -2.39 11.25 4.96
C ALA A 207 -2.86 11.03 3.52
N GLU A 208 -3.92 10.26 3.32
CA GLU A 208 -4.43 9.93 1.98
C GLU A 208 -5.94 9.82 1.88
N TYR A 209 -6.38 9.77 0.62
CA TYR A 209 -7.70 9.36 0.17
C TYR A 209 -7.52 8.29 -0.92
N ASP A 210 -8.08 7.10 -0.74
CA ASP A 210 -7.80 5.90 -1.55
C ASP A 210 -8.79 5.66 -2.72
N SER A 211 -9.49 6.71 -3.15
CA SER A 211 -10.69 6.73 -4.02
C SER A 211 -12.01 6.35 -3.35
N LYS A 212 -12.00 5.82 -2.13
CA LYS A 212 -13.18 5.43 -1.35
C LYS A 212 -13.23 6.14 0.00
N ASP A 213 -12.15 6.06 0.76
CA ASP A 213 -12.06 6.44 2.17
C ASP A 213 -10.77 7.24 2.44
N PHE A 214 -10.79 8.06 3.49
CA PHE A 214 -9.58 8.71 4.02
C PHE A 214 -8.84 7.78 4.98
N ALA A 215 -7.51 7.81 4.94
CA ALA A 215 -6.66 7.11 5.90
C ALA A 215 -5.56 8.04 6.41
N LEU A 216 -5.27 7.96 7.72
CA LEU A 216 -4.07 8.51 8.32
C LEU A 216 -3.23 7.36 8.87
N GLY A 217 -1.96 7.36 8.50
CA GLY A 217 -0.94 6.49 9.04
C GLY A 217 0.37 7.25 9.12
N ALA A 218 1.40 6.60 9.62
CA ALA A 218 2.74 7.13 9.53
C ALA A 218 3.72 5.96 9.56
N THR A 219 4.99 6.28 9.36
CA THR A 219 6.02 5.35 8.95
C THR A 219 7.35 5.49 9.65
N TYR A 220 8.25 4.49 9.60
CA TYR A 220 9.48 4.43 10.40
C TYR A 220 10.36 3.26 9.97
N LEU A 221 11.67 3.35 10.24
CA LEU A 221 12.66 2.33 9.97
C LEU A 221 13.39 1.90 11.26
N LEU A 222 13.15 0.67 11.70
CA LEU A 222 13.87 0.01 12.78
C LEU A 222 15.08 -0.74 12.22
N PHE A 223 16.23 -0.61 12.89
CA PHE A 223 17.44 -1.38 12.61
C PHE A 223 17.89 -1.34 11.12
N ASN A 224 17.63 -0.24 10.41
CA ASN A 224 17.89 -0.02 8.98
C ASN A 224 17.17 -0.97 7.98
N HIS A 225 16.43 -1.97 8.47
CA HIS A 225 15.85 -3.05 7.67
C HIS A 225 14.37 -3.31 7.94
N LEU A 226 13.91 -3.17 9.19
CA LEU A 226 12.56 -3.52 9.59
C LEU A 226 11.67 -2.28 9.63
N HIS A 227 10.68 -2.22 8.76
CA HIS A 227 9.55 -1.32 8.88
C HIS A 227 8.44 -2.10 9.61
N ALA A 228 7.74 -1.54 10.59
CA ALA A 228 6.34 -1.97 10.85
C ALA A 228 5.38 -1.23 9.91
N GLN A 229 4.07 -1.19 10.20
CA GLN A 229 3.11 -0.20 9.72
C GLN A 229 1.95 -0.09 10.68
N VAL A 230 1.38 1.10 10.86
CA VAL A 230 -0.04 1.21 11.24
C VAL A 230 -0.74 2.34 10.49
N GLU A 231 -2.06 2.21 10.40
CA GLU A 231 -2.97 3.20 9.86
C GLU A 231 -4.34 3.14 10.54
N LEU A 232 -5.12 4.21 10.39
CA LEU A 232 -6.53 4.30 10.75
C LEU A 232 -7.34 4.75 9.53
N GLN A 233 -7.96 3.81 8.81
CA GLN A 233 -8.94 4.15 7.78
C GLN A 233 -10.19 4.76 8.46
N LYS A 234 -10.76 5.82 7.88
CA LYS A 234 -11.84 6.65 8.47
C LYS A 234 -11.51 7.18 9.87
N MET A 235 -10.22 7.31 10.21
CA MET A 235 -9.75 7.64 11.57
C MET A 235 -10.24 6.67 12.66
N LYS A 236 -10.64 5.45 12.29
CA LYS A 236 -11.34 4.50 13.18
C LYS A 236 -10.86 3.05 13.05
N TYR A 237 -10.57 2.60 11.82
CA TYR A 237 -10.36 1.20 11.51
C TYR A 237 -8.86 0.91 11.37
N PHE A 238 -8.30 0.28 12.40
CA PHE A 238 -6.88 -0.07 12.46
C PHE A 238 -6.51 -1.16 11.45
N THR A 239 -5.42 -0.93 10.73
CA THR A 239 -4.65 -1.91 9.94
C THR A 239 -3.17 -1.70 10.28
N GLY A 240 -2.34 -2.74 10.17
CA GLY A 240 -0.90 -2.60 10.43
C GLY A 240 -0.13 -3.91 10.29
N GLY A 241 1.19 -3.85 10.20
CA GLY A 241 2.02 -5.02 9.94
C GLY A 241 3.51 -4.80 10.10
N LEU A 242 4.31 -5.71 9.54
CA LEU A 242 5.77 -5.70 9.51
C LEU A 242 6.28 -5.96 8.09
N MET A 243 7.40 -5.35 7.72
CA MET A 243 8.12 -5.60 6.48
C MET A 243 9.63 -5.46 6.66
N PHE A 244 10.35 -6.50 6.27
CA PHE A 244 11.80 -6.57 6.24
C PHE A 244 12.33 -6.23 4.84
N ARG A 245 13.15 -5.18 4.74
CA ARG A 245 13.75 -4.68 3.49
C ARG A 245 15.26 -4.88 3.47
N PHE A 246 15.75 -5.44 2.38
CA PHE A 246 17.18 -5.56 2.09
C PHE A 246 17.46 -5.42 0.60
N THR A 247 18.71 -5.16 0.24
CA THR A 247 19.15 -5.04 -1.16
C THR A 247 20.20 -6.10 -1.44
N LEU A 248 20.06 -6.85 -2.54
CA LEU A 248 21.06 -7.81 -2.96
C LEU A 248 22.31 -7.09 -3.51
N LYS A 249 23.48 -7.74 -3.38
CA LYS A 249 24.74 -7.23 -3.94
C LYS A 249 24.79 -7.38 -5.46
#